data_AF-A0ABD5T636-F1
#
_entry.id   AF-A0ABD5T636-F1
#
_cell.length_a   1.000
_cell.length_b   1.000
_cell.length_c   1.000
_cell.angle_alpha   90.00
_cell.angle_beta   90.00
_cell.angle_gamma   90.00
#
_symmetry.space_group_name_H-M   'P 1'
#
loop_
_entity.id
_entity.type
_entity.pdbx_description
1 polymer ?
#
loop_
_entity_poly.entity_id
_entity_poly.type
_entity_poly.pdbx_seq_one_letter_code
_entity_poly.pdbx_strand_id
1 'polypeptide(L)'
;MIGGVIELLRPFAWVVLPLMFFGSFAVVGVALVFHRRNRVRKTFVAGFLVTLLLFQVSVIPLTAPPFVTWHKFSSPWESERVVHQIRVVDDQGRELPYDDKATLAFDGIRMTALHRRMTEDYSSEQNREIARYLLWSARDYRDGIERGSPRRGLTWTGSSMLPAQFLKFPAHGHNSVWTADQLSAHGTFVGIRVYRIEIHTSADGREVTSYSEQVVFEYREGDDAAGDASSVPSGSASPSLSVAGPAGGVARVR
;
A
#
# COMPACT_ATOMS: atom_id res chain seq x y z
N MET A 1 -45.17 -12.93 6.85
CA MET A 1 -45.56 -11.52 6.62
C MET A 1 -45.01 -10.93 5.32
N ILE A 2 -43.74 -11.18 4.95
CA ILE A 2 -43.14 -10.59 3.73
C ILE A 2 -43.85 -11.03 2.43
N GLY A 3 -44.27 -12.31 2.33
CA GLY A 3 -44.98 -12.82 1.15
C GLY A 3 -46.30 -12.09 0.83
N GLY A 4 -47.09 -11.71 1.84
CA GLY A 4 -48.35 -10.99 1.63
C GLY A 4 -48.16 -9.55 1.13
N VAL A 5 -47.06 -8.90 1.54
CA VAL A 5 -46.71 -7.55 1.05
C VAL A 5 -46.23 -7.61 -0.40
N ILE A 6 -45.46 -8.64 -0.77
CA ILE A 6 -45.00 -8.84 -2.15
C ILE A 6 -46.18 -9.09 -3.09
N GLU A 7 -47.15 -9.91 -2.69
CA GLU A 7 -48.34 -10.16 -3.51
C GLU A 7 -49.22 -8.91 -3.66
N LEU A 8 -49.36 -8.11 -2.62
CA LEU A 8 -50.09 -6.84 -2.65
C LEU A 8 -49.43 -5.81 -3.60
N LEU A 9 -48.10 -5.76 -3.63
CA LEU A 9 -47.33 -4.80 -4.44
C LEU A 9 -47.06 -5.27 -5.87
N ARG A 10 -47.21 -6.57 -6.15
CA ARG A 10 -46.99 -7.18 -7.47
C ARG A 10 -47.68 -6.45 -8.64
N PRO A 11 -48.97 -6.06 -8.58
CA PRO A 11 -49.61 -5.34 -9.68
C PRO A 11 -49.05 -3.93 -9.92
N PHE A 12 -48.39 -3.33 -8.92
CA PHE A 12 -47.78 -2.01 -9.00
C PHE A 12 -46.27 -2.06 -9.23
N ALA A 13 -45.69 -3.25 -9.43
CA ALA A 13 -44.24 -3.43 -9.55
C ALA A 13 -43.61 -2.56 -10.64
N TRP A 14 -44.33 -2.29 -11.73
CA TRP A 14 -43.89 -1.44 -12.83
C TRP A 14 -43.70 0.04 -12.43
N VAL A 15 -44.37 0.53 -11.39
CA VAL A 15 -44.15 1.88 -10.82
C VAL A 15 -43.17 1.82 -9.66
N VAL A 16 -43.34 0.84 -8.77
CA VAL A 16 -42.60 0.74 -7.52
C VAL A 16 -41.12 0.47 -7.78
N LEU A 17 -40.78 -0.37 -8.77
CA LEU A 17 -39.38 -0.70 -9.08
C LEU A 17 -38.61 0.51 -9.62
N PRO A 18 -39.06 1.25 -10.65
CA PRO A 18 -38.40 2.48 -11.07
C PRO A 18 -38.33 3.51 -9.95
N LEU A 19 -39.39 3.70 -9.17
CA LEU A 19 -39.41 4.67 -8.07
C LEU A 19 -38.36 4.33 -7.01
N MET A 20 -38.23 3.06 -6.63
CA MET A 20 -37.18 2.62 -5.70
C MET A 20 -35.78 2.78 -6.30
N PHE A 21 -35.61 2.44 -7.58
CA PHE A 21 -34.34 2.59 -8.28
C PHE A 21 -33.91 4.06 -8.31
N PHE A 22 -34.70 4.95 -8.91
CA PHE A 22 -34.39 6.37 -8.99
C PHE A 22 -34.36 7.05 -7.61
N GLY A 23 -35.25 6.64 -6.70
CA GLY A 23 -35.26 7.12 -5.32
C GLY A 23 -33.96 6.81 -4.58
N SER A 24 -33.36 5.63 -4.81
CA SER A 24 -32.06 5.29 -4.22
C SER A 24 -30.95 6.23 -4.69
N PHE A 25 -30.90 6.56 -5.99
CA PHE A 25 -29.93 7.54 -6.52
C PHE A 25 -30.16 8.93 -5.97
N ALA A 26 -31.41 9.36 -5.79
CA ALA A 26 -31.72 10.64 -5.18
C ALA A 26 -31.23 10.71 -3.72
N VAL A 27 -31.47 9.66 -2.92
CA VAL A 27 -30.99 9.56 -1.53
C VAL A 27 -29.46 9.58 -1.47
N VAL A 28 -28.79 8.82 -2.34
CA VAL A 28 -27.32 8.83 -2.45
C VAL A 28 -26.80 10.20 -2.88
N GLY A 29 -27.45 10.85 -3.85
CA GLY A 29 -27.10 12.19 -4.33
C GLY A 29 -27.18 13.24 -3.21
N VAL A 30 -28.26 13.23 -2.43
CA VAL A 30 -28.40 14.10 -1.25
C VAL A 30 -27.30 13.80 -0.22
N ALA A 31 -27.00 12.53 0.05
CA ALA A 31 -25.94 12.16 0.98
C ALA A 31 -24.55 12.65 0.51
N LEU A 32 -24.27 12.61 -0.80
CA LEU A 32 -23.04 13.14 -1.39
C LEU A 32 -22.96 14.66 -1.30
N VAL A 33 -24.04 15.40 -1.60
CA VAL A 33 -24.06 16.86 -1.49
C VAL A 33 -23.81 17.31 -0.04
N PHE A 34 -24.41 16.62 0.92
CA PHE A 34 -24.31 16.98 2.35
C PHE A 34 -23.28 16.15 3.14
N HIS A 35 -22.34 15.47 2.47
CA HIS A 35 -21.39 14.54 3.12
C HIS A 35 -20.53 15.17 4.22
N ARG A 36 -20.30 16.49 4.16
CA ARG A 36 -19.54 17.24 5.17
C ARG A 36 -20.27 17.32 6.52
N ARG A 37 -21.59 17.11 6.56
CA ARG A 37 -22.35 17.08 7.82
C ARG A 37 -22.23 15.71 8.46
N ASN A 38 -21.57 15.64 9.63
CA ASN A 38 -21.31 14.38 10.33
C ASN A 38 -22.58 13.56 10.62
N ARG A 39 -23.73 14.23 10.86
CA ARG A 39 -25.02 13.56 11.05
C ARG A 39 -25.48 12.83 9.79
N VAL A 40 -25.44 13.48 8.62
CA VAL A 40 -25.84 12.89 7.33
C VAL A 40 -24.99 11.66 7.03
N ARG A 41 -23.67 11.78 7.19
CA ARG A 41 -22.74 10.65 7.00
C ARG A 41 -23.07 9.47 7.92
N LYS A 42 -23.26 9.71 9.22
CA LYS A 42 -23.57 8.65 10.20
C LYS A 42 -24.91 7.98 9.89
N THR A 43 -25.95 8.76 9.61
CA THR A 43 -27.28 8.24 9.28
C THR A 43 -27.27 7.46 7.97
N PHE A 44 -26.56 7.95 6.95
CA PHE A 44 -26.42 7.24 5.67
C PHE A 44 -25.70 5.91 5.83
N VAL A 45 -24.55 5.88 6.52
CA VAL A 45 -23.80 4.63 6.76
C VAL A 45 -24.63 3.64 7.58
N ALA A 46 -25.28 4.09 8.66
CA ALA A 46 -26.13 3.24 9.47
C ALA A 46 -27.33 2.69 8.68
N GLY A 47 -28.01 3.55 7.91
CA GLY A 47 -29.11 3.15 7.04
C GLY A 47 -28.67 2.15 5.98
N PHE A 48 -27.54 2.42 5.31
CA PHE A 48 -26.96 1.50 4.33
C PHE A 48 -26.65 0.13 4.92
N LEU A 49 -26.04 0.08 6.12
CA LEU A 49 -25.75 -1.18 6.81
C LEU A 49 -27.03 -1.94 7.19
N VAL A 50 -28.05 -1.24 7.68
CA VAL A 50 -29.34 -1.86 8.03
C VAL A 50 -30.04 -2.39 6.77
N THR A 51 -30.08 -1.62 5.68
CA THR A 51 -30.65 -2.07 4.40
C THR A 51 -29.90 -3.29 3.86
N LEU A 52 -28.57 -3.28 3.93
CA LEU A 52 -27.74 -4.41 3.50
C LEU A 52 -28.00 -5.66 4.35
N LEU A 53 -28.11 -5.50 5.68
CA LEU A 53 -28.44 -6.59 6.60
C LEU A 53 -29.85 -7.14 6.33
N LEU A 54 -30.84 -6.28 6.11
CA LEU A 54 -32.21 -6.69 5.82
C LEU A 54 -32.30 -7.41 4.47
N PHE A 55 -31.59 -6.92 3.45
CA PHE A 55 -31.52 -7.58 2.14
C PHE A 55 -30.84 -8.95 2.25
N GLN A 56 -29.74 -9.03 3.00
CA GLN A 56 -29.04 -10.28 3.32
C GLN A 56 -29.92 -11.28 4.07
N VAL A 57 -30.81 -10.83 4.96
CA VAL A 57 -31.68 -11.74 5.73
C VAL A 57 -32.95 -12.12 4.94
N SER A 58 -33.46 -11.22 4.08
CA SER A 58 -34.80 -11.36 3.50
C SER A 58 -34.82 -11.85 2.05
N VAL A 59 -33.82 -11.50 1.25
CA VAL A 59 -33.84 -11.71 -0.22
C VAL A 59 -32.91 -12.83 -0.64
N ILE A 60 -31.74 -12.93 0.00
CA ILE A 60 -30.78 -13.98 -0.30
C ILE A 60 -30.56 -14.78 0.98
N PRO A 61 -31.05 -16.01 1.13
CA PRO A 61 -30.66 -16.89 2.24
C PRO A 61 -29.22 -17.36 2.02
N LEU A 62 -28.27 -16.42 2.03
CA LEU A 62 -26.86 -16.70 2.19
C LEU A 62 -26.70 -17.10 3.65
N THR A 63 -26.75 -18.41 3.91
CA THR A 63 -26.00 -19.02 5.01
C THR A 63 -24.67 -18.29 5.08
N ALA A 64 -24.46 -17.44 6.07
CA ALA A 64 -23.21 -16.72 6.21
C ALA A 64 -22.12 -17.77 6.44
N PRO A 65 -21.15 -17.97 5.53
CA PRO A 65 -19.97 -18.71 5.86
C PRO A 65 -18.84 -17.69 5.93
N PRO A 66 -18.68 -16.90 7.02
CA PRO A 66 -17.45 -16.13 7.15
C PRO A 66 -16.28 -17.01 7.62
N PHE A 67 -16.42 -18.35 7.61
CA PHE A 67 -15.41 -19.26 8.13
C PHE A 67 -14.81 -20.23 7.09
N VAL A 68 -15.31 -20.29 5.86
CA VAL A 68 -14.91 -21.35 4.90
C VAL A 68 -14.29 -20.81 3.61
N THR A 69 -13.67 -19.63 3.59
CA THR A 69 -12.70 -19.29 2.51
C THR A 69 -11.48 -18.49 2.99
N TRP A 70 -11.13 -18.55 4.28
CA TRP A 70 -9.85 -18.03 4.76
C TRP A 70 -8.63 -18.87 4.33
N HIS A 71 -8.83 -19.98 3.63
CA HIS A 71 -7.76 -20.74 2.97
C HIS A 71 -7.16 -20.02 1.75
N LYS A 72 -7.73 -18.90 1.27
CA LYS A 72 -7.03 -18.02 0.31
C LYS A 72 -5.80 -17.31 0.89
N PHE A 73 -5.55 -17.43 2.20
CA PHE A 73 -4.36 -16.87 2.85
C PHE A 73 -3.31 -17.93 3.24
N SER A 74 -3.51 -19.21 2.91
CA SER A 74 -2.57 -20.29 3.25
C SER A 74 -2.12 -21.08 2.03
N SER A 75 -1.98 -20.43 0.86
CA SER A 75 -1.06 -21.00 -0.13
C SER A 75 0.30 -21.11 0.57
N PRO A 76 0.88 -22.31 0.71
CA PRO A 76 2.24 -22.44 1.23
C PRO A 76 3.10 -21.50 0.38
N TRP A 77 3.85 -20.64 1.06
CA TRP A 77 4.70 -19.68 0.37
C TRP A 77 5.63 -20.47 -0.55
N GLU A 78 5.87 -19.94 -1.76
CA GLU A 78 6.88 -20.52 -2.66
C GLU A 78 8.20 -20.62 -1.89
N SER A 79 8.91 -21.74 -2.05
CA SER A 79 10.18 -22.01 -1.35
C SER A 79 11.26 -20.97 -1.67
N GLU A 80 11.08 -20.23 -2.76
CA GLU A 80 11.91 -19.12 -3.17
C GLU A 80 11.03 -17.92 -3.50
N ARG A 81 11.41 -16.74 -2.99
CA ARG A 81 10.72 -15.49 -3.25
C ARG A 81 11.72 -14.38 -3.52
N VAL A 82 11.59 -13.74 -4.67
CA VAL A 82 12.34 -12.53 -5.01
C VAL A 82 11.50 -11.31 -4.66
N VAL A 83 12.03 -10.46 -3.78
CA VAL A 83 11.43 -9.18 -3.38
C VAL A 83 12.37 -8.07 -3.80
N HIS A 84 11.83 -6.95 -4.24
CA HIS A 84 12.62 -5.75 -4.49
C HIS A 84 12.31 -4.71 -3.42
N GLN A 85 13.32 -3.99 -2.94
CA GLN A 85 13.18 -2.96 -1.93
C GLN A 85 13.97 -1.71 -2.33
N ILE A 86 13.33 -0.55 -2.22
CA ILE A 86 14.01 0.74 -2.35
C ILE A 86 14.40 1.23 -0.96
N ARG A 87 15.63 1.74 -0.83
CA ARG A 87 16.15 2.39 0.37
C ARG A 87 16.66 3.78 0.03
N VAL A 88 16.44 4.72 0.94
CA VAL A 88 17.03 6.05 0.88
C VAL A 88 18.36 6.01 1.64
N VAL A 89 19.39 6.63 1.07
CA VAL A 89 20.74 6.69 1.64
C VAL A 89 21.01 8.10 2.13
N ASP A 90 21.52 8.25 3.34
CA ASP A 90 21.96 9.53 3.88
C ASP A 90 23.42 9.87 3.52
N ASP A 91 23.81 11.10 3.83
CA ASP A 91 25.17 11.64 3.63
C ASP A 91 26.26 10.79 4.31
N GLN A 92 25.94 10.14 5.43
CA GLN A 92 26.80 9.21 6.16
C GLN A 92 26.79 7.77 5.60
N GLY A 93 26.02 7.51 4.53
CA GLY A 93 25.91 6.19 3.91
C GLY A 93 24.98 5.22 4.65
N ARG A 94 24.22 5.70 5.64
CA ARG A 94 23.20 4.91 6.34
C ARG A 94 21.95 4.81 5.50
N GLU A 95 21.26 3.69 5.63
CA GLU A 95 20.11 3.36 4.81
C GLU A 95 18.82 3.33 5.62
N LEU A 96 17.75 3.80 4.99
CA LEU A 96 16.40 3.72 5.54
C LEU A 96 15.46 3.14 4.48
N PRO A 97 14.66 2.10 4.78
CA PRO A 97 13.63 1.61 3.87
C PRO A 97 12.72 2.76 3.42
N TYR A 98 12.45 2.84 2.12
CA TYR A 98 11.60 3.89 1.57
C TYR A 98 10.20 3.80 2.21
N ASP A 99 9.64 4.93 2.66
CA ASP A 99 8.26 4.99 3.15
C ASP A 99 7.33 5.12 1.94
N ASP A 100 6.43 4.17 1.76
CA ASP A 100 5.45 4.18 0.66
C ASP A 100 4.53 5.42 0.68
N LYS A 101 4.44 6.14 1.82
CA LYS A 101 3.71 7.42 1.93
C LYS A 101 4.51 8.61 1.42
N ALA A 102 5.83 8.48 1.28
CA ALA A 102 6.67 9.48 0.64
C ALA A 102 6.42 9.51 -0.87
N THR A 103 5.97 8.41 -1.48
CA THR A 103 5.51 8.36 -2.88
C THR A 103 4.01 8.66 -3.01
N LEU A 104 3.58 8.87 -4.27
CA LEU A 104 2.23 9.24 -4.69
C LEU A 104 1.12 8.55 -3.87
N ALA A 105 0.34 9.34 -3.12
CA ALA A 105 -0.88 8.88 -2.44
C ALA A 105 -2.00 8.44 -3.40
N PHE A 106 -1.83 8.67 -4.71
CA PHE A 106 -2.94 8.67 -5.67
C PHE A 106 -2.65 7.99 -7.01
N ASP A 107 -1.39 7.74 -7.35
CA ASP A 107 -1.07 7.03 -8.58
C ASP A 107 -0.81 5.57 -8.25
N GLY A 108 -1.65 4.70 -8.79
CA GLY A 108 -1.70 3.26 -8.46
C GLY A 108 -0.48 2.46 -8.88
N ILE A 109 0.70 3.09 -8.99
CA ILE A 109 1.97 2.41 -9.11
C ILE A 109 2.26 1.80 -7.75
N ARG A 110 1.82 0.55 -7.57
CA ARG A 110 2.32 -0.28 -6.49
C ARG A 110 3.85 -0.22 -6.55
N MET A 111 4.53 0.08 -5.45
CA MET A 111 6.00 0.12 -5.42
C MET A 111 6.61 -1.15 -6.03
N THR A 112 5.96 -2.31 -5.86
CA THR A 112 6.30 -3.56 -6.56
C THR A 112 6.37 -3.45 -8.08
N ALA A 113 5.42 -2.76 -8.72
CA ALA A 113 5.41 -2.54 -10.16
C ALA A 113 6.49 -1.54 -10.59
N LEU A 114 6.74 -0.51 -9.77
CA LEU A 114 7.86 0.42 -10.00
C LEU A 114 9.19 -0.32 -9.92
N HIS A 115 9.39 -1.14 -8.89
CA HIS A 115 10.60 -1.91 -8.68
C HIS A 115 10.88 -2.81 -9.88
N ARG A 116 9.88 -3.61 -10.28
CA ARG A 116 10.02 -4.51 -11.43
C ARG A 116 10.42 -3.74 -12.69
N ARG A 117 9.76 -2.63 -12.98
CA ARG A 117 10.10 -1.81 -14.14
C ARG A 117 11.50 -1.22 -14.04
N MET A 118 11.91 -0.72 -12.88
CA MET A 118 13.26 -0.20 -12.68
C MET A 118 14.33 -1.28 -12.85
N THR A 119 14.04 -2.52 -12.48
CA THR A 119 15.00 -3.63 -12.58
C THR A 119 15.00 -4.31 -13.95
N GLU A 120 13.86 -4.40 -14.64
CA GLU A 120 13.69 -5.21 -15.85
C GLU A 120 13.45 -4.39 -17.13
N ASP A 121 12.69 -3.28 -17.04
CA ASP A 121 12.10 -2.63 -18.22
C ASP A 121 12.73 -1.26 -18.57
N TYR A 122 13.20 -0.52 -17.57
CA TYR A 122 13.64 0.87 -17.72
C TYR A 122 15.12 0.99 -18.03
N SER A 123 15.45 2.00 -18.85
CA SER A 123 16.84 2.36 -19.11
C SER A 123 17.49 2.98 -17.87
N SER A 124 18.83 2.98 -17.83
CA SER A 124 19.57 3.64 -16.74
C SER A 124 19.22 5.12 -16.59
N GLU A 125 18.92 5.82 -17.68
CA GLU A 125 18.51 7.23 -17.64
C GLU A 125 17.12 7.41 -17.03
N GLN A 126 16.15 6.58 -17.42
CA GLN A 126 14.81 6.56 -16.81
C GLN A 126 14.89 6.23 -15.32
N ASN A 127 15.72 5.25 -14.94
CA ASN A 127 15.95 4.90 -13.54
C ASN A 127 16.55 6.06 -12.75
N ARG A 128 17.48 6.82 -13.33
CA ARG A 128 18.03 8.03 -12.67
C ARG A 128 16.97 9.13 -12.52
N GLU A 129 16.13 9.35 -13.52
CA GLU A 129 15.03 10.31 -13.42
C GLU A 129 14.04 9.94 -12.31
N ILE A 130 13.64 8.66 -12.28
CA ILE A 130 12.77 8.13 -11.22
C ILE A 130 13.46 8.23 -9.85
N ALA A 131 14.73 7.88 -9.74
CA ALA A 131 15.47 7.96 -8.48
C ALA A 131 15.61 9.39 -7.98
N ARG A 132 15.86 10.36 -8.87
CA ARG A 132 15.83 11.80 -8.54
C ARG A 132 14.48 12.22 -8.00
N TYR A 133 13.40 11.82 -8.66
CA TYR A 133 12.05 12.07 -8.19
C TYR A 133 11.77 11.44 -6.82
N LEU A 134 12.14 10.18 -6.62
CA LEU A 134 11.97 9.46 -5.35
C LEU A 134 12.77 10.12 -4.21
N LEU A 135 14.00 10.56 -4.48
CA LEU A 135 14.84 11.25 -3.51
C LEU A 135 14.25 12.61 -3.12
N TRP A 136 13.81 13.39 -4.10
CA TRP A 136 13.12 14.66 -3.86
C TRP A 136 11.85 14.44 -3.01
N SER A 137 11.05 13.43 -3.34
CA SER A 137 9.81 13.10 -2.62
C SER A 137 10.07 12.62 -1.20
N ALA A 138 11.15 11.87 -0.99
CA ALA A 138 11.61 11.45 0.35
C ALA A 138 11.99 12.65 1.22
N ARG A 139 12.69 13.65 0.66
CA ARG A 139 13.07 14.88 1.37
C ARG A 139 11.83 15.72 1.75
N ASP A 140 10.92 15.97 0.81
CA ASP A 140 9.70 16.73 1.10
C ASP A 140 8.84 16.05 2.18
N TYR A 141 8.74 14.71 2.12
CA TYR A 141 8.00 13.94 3.11
C TYR A 141 8.67 13.97 4.50
N ARG A 142 10.00 13.84 4.55
CA ARG A 142 10.78 14.02 5.79
C ARG A 142 10.51 15.39 6.41
N ASP A 143 10.63 16.46 5.63
CA ASP A 143 10.37 17.83 6.11
C ASP A 143 8.93 17.96 6.64
N GLY A 144 7.97 17.28 5.99
CA GLY A 144 6.60 17.18 6.45
C GLY A 144 6.47 16.52 7.83
N ILE A 145 7.17 15.41 8.06
CA ILE A 145 7.20 14.72 9.35
C ILE A 145 7.83 15.59 10.43
N GLU A 146 8.99 16.20 10.15
CA GLU A 146 9.71 17.05 11.09
C GLU A 146 8.89 18.29 11.51
N ARG A 147 8.05 18.82 10.60
CA ARG A 147 7.10 19.91 10.89
C ARG A 147 5.80 19.44 11.56
N GLY A 148 5.60 18.15 11.79
CA GLY A 148 4.37 17.59 12.34
C GLY A 148 3.17 17.65 11.38
N SER A 149 3.42 17.87 10.09
CA SER A 149 2.39 17.98 9.05
C SER A 149 2.78 17.17 7.79
N PRO A 150 2.94 15.84 7.90
CA PRO A 150 3.36 15.01 6.78
C PRO A 150 2.31 15.05 5.67
N ARG A 151 2.72 15.48 4.48
CA ARG A 151 1.88 15.44 3.28
C ARG A 151 2.15 14.13 2.56
N ARG A 152 1.11 13.34 2.30
CA ARG A 152 1.23 12.08 1.55
C ARG A 152 1.14 12.39 0.06
N GLY A 153 2.17 12.02 -0.70
CA GLY A 153 2.22 12.22 -2.15
C GLY A 153 2.18 13.69 -2.61
N LEU A 154 2.27 13.87 -3.93
CA LEU A 154 2.39 15.16 -4.59
C LEU A 154 1.21 16.13 -4.36
N THR A 155 1.53 17.33 -3.89
CA THR A 155 0.92 18.60 -4.35
C THR A 155 1.76 19.19 -5.50
N TRP A 156 1.97 18.46 -6.60
CA TRP A 156 2.75 19.01 -7.74
C TRP A 156 1.95 20.04 -8.54
N THR A 157 0.62 19.97 -8.55
CA THR A 157 -0.16 20.95 -9.32
C THR A 157 -0.81 21.95 -8.38
N GLY A 158 -0.49 23.23 -8.55
CA GLY A 158 -1.23 24.37 -7.98
C GLY A 158 -2.68 24.49 -8.49
N SER A 159 -3.30 23.37 -8.88
CA SER A 159 -4.68 23.28 -9.33
C SER A 159 -5.58 22.82 -8.18
N SER A 160 -6.49 23.72 -7.81
CA SER A 160 -7.56 23.51 -6.86
C SER A 160 -8.63 22.56 -7.41
N MET A 161 -8.34 21.26 -7.49
CA MET A 161 -9.32 20.16 -7.50
C MET A 161 -8.55 18.86 -7.74
N LEU A 162 -8.64 17.91 -6.80
CA LEU A 162 -8.22 16.52 -7.04
C LEU A 162 -9.15 15.92 -8.12
N PRO A 163 -8.65 15.56 -9.31
CA PRO A 163 -9.50 14.93 -10.32
C PRO A 163 -10.13 13.64 -9.79
N ALA A 164 -11.41 13.40 -10.08
CA ALA A 164 -12.19 12.26 -9.54
C ALA A 164 -11.57 10.88 -9.84
N GLN A 165 -10.69 10.78 -10.84
CA GLN A 165 -9.90 9.59 -11.17
C GLN A 165 -8.87 9.19 -10.08
N PHE A 166 -8.62 10.06 -9.11
CA PHE A 166 -7.73 9.82 -7.97
C PHE A 166 -8.48 9.41 -6.68
N LEU A 167 -9.79 9.16 -6.73
CA LEU A 167 -10.49 8.40 -5.68
C LEU A 167 -10.15 6.89 -5.82
N LYS A 168 -8.86 6.53 -5.77
CA LYS A 168 -8.42 5.15 -5.60
C LYS A 168 -8.22 4.90 -4.10
N PHE A 169 -8.62 3.71 -3.65
CA PHE A 169 -8.49 3.31 -2.25
C PHE A 169 -7.03 3.47 -1.78
N PRO A 170 -6.80 3.94 -0.54
CA PRO A 170 -5.46 3.99 0.04
C PRO A 170 -4.78 2.64 -0.08
N ALA A 171 -3.47 2.61 -0.36
CA ALA A 171 -2.71 1.37 -0.31
C ALA A 171 -2.88 0.71 1.07
N HIS A 172 -3.40 -0.51 1.12
CA HIS A 172 -3.65 -1.26 2.37
C HIS A 172 -2.40 -1.99 2.89
N GLY A 173 -1.22 -1.77 2.29
CA GLY A 173 0.07 -2.19 2.84
C GLY A 173 0.74 -1.00 3.51
N HIS A 174 0.96 -1.06 4.82
CA HIS A 174 1.68 -0.03 5.57
C HIS A 174 2.80 -0.75 6.31
N ASN A 175 3.87 -1.09 5.59
CA ASN A 175 4.94 -1.91 6.16
C ASN A 175 6.09 -1.05 6.73
N SER A 176 6.26 0.18 6.25
CA SER A 176 7.18 1.17 6.80
C SER A 176 6.44 2.49 6.97
N VAL A 177 6.51 3.07 8.17
CA VAL A 177 6.07 4.45 8.43
C VAL A 177 7.22 5.14 9.15
N TRP A 178 7.81 6.14 8.51
CA TRP A 178 8.87 6.91 9.13
C TRP A 178 8.32 7.70 10.33
N THR A 179 9.06 7.64 11.44
CA THR A 179 8.81 8.47 12.62
C THR A 179 9.84 9.58 12.74
N ALA A 180 9.50 10.65 13.45
CA ALA A 180 10.46 11.73 13.73
C ALA A 180 11.72 11.19 14.44
N ASP A 181 11.55 10.27 15.40
CA ASP A 181 12.68 9.65 16.11
C ASP A 181 13.60 8.88 15.16
N GLN A 182 13.04 8.09 14.23
CA GLN A 182 13.82 7.39 13.21
C GLN A 182 14.58 8.38 12.33
N LEU A 183 13.90 9.42 11.82
CA LEU A 183 14.52 10.41 10.93
C LEU A 183 15.58 11.25 11.62
N SER A 184 15.45 11.50 12.93
CA SER A 184 16.46 12.21 13.73
C SER A 184 17.79 11.46 13.80
N ALA A 185 17.73 10.13 13.67
CA ALA A 185 18.92 9.29 13.59
C ALA A 185 19.57 9.33 12.21
N HIS A 186 18.98 9.96 11.18
CA HIS A 186 19.51 10.02 9.81
C HIS A 186 19.92 11.44 9.39
N GLY A 187 21.04 11.53 8.66
CA GLY A 187 21.55 12.77 8.08
C GLY A 187 20.80 13.14 6.81
N THR A 188 21.28 14.10 6.04
CA THR A 188 20.57 14.53 4.82
C THR A 188 20.48 13.37 3.83
N PHE A 189 19.29 13.08 3.29
CA PHE A 189 19.15 12.05 2.26
C PHE A 189 19.85 12.51 0.98
N VAL A 190 20.77 11.71 0.43
CA VAL A 190 21.59 12.05 -0.75
C VAL A 190 21.48 11.03 -1.88
N GLY A 191 20.81 9.88 -1.66
CA GLY A 191 20.75 8.84 -2.68
C GLY A 191 19.61 7.85 -2.50
N ILE A 192 19.45 7.01 -3.52
CA ILE A 192 18.49 5.91 -3.59
C ILE A 192 19.24 4.65 -3.99
N ARG A 193 19.01 3.56 -3.26
CA ARG A 193 19.47 2.22 -3.62
C ARG A 193 18.28 1.30 -3.84
N VAL A 194 18.36 0.47 -4.87
CA VAL A 194 17.37 -0.56 -5.17
C VAL A 194 18.03 -1.90 -4.93
N TYR A 195 17.40 -2.69 -4.09
CA TYR A 195 17.82 -4.03 -3.72
C TYR A 195 16.94 -5.07 -4.39
N ARG A 196 17.57 -6.14 -4.86
CA ARG A 196 16.93 -7.44 -5.13
C ARG A 196 17.26 -8.35 -3.94
N ILE A 197 16.21 -8.81 -3.27
CA ILE A 197 16.27 -9.63 -2.06
C ILE A 197 15.74 -11.00 -2.41
N GLU A 198 16.55 -12.03 -2.27
CA GLU A 198 16.12 -13.41 -2.43
C GLU A 198 15.89 -14.01 -1.04
N ILE A 199 14.68 -14.52 -0.82
CA ILE A 199 14.27 -15.14 0.43
C ILE A 199 13.96 -16.59 0.11
N HIS A 200 14.74 -17.51 0.68
CA HIS A 200 14.41 -18.93 0.64
C HIS A 200 13.74 -19.32 1.95
N THR A 201 12.65 -20.05 1.84
CA THR A 201 11.88 -20.53 2.98
C THR A 201 11.98 -22.05 3.03
N SER A 202 11.89 -22.63 4.22
CA SER A 202 11.78 -24.07 4.44
C SER A 202 10.62 -24.67 3.63
N ALA A 203 10.68 -25.98 3.36
CA ALA A 203 9.66 -26.66 2.56
C ALA A 203 8.24 -26.59 3.16
N ASP A 204 8.13 -26.35 4.47
CA ASP A 204 6.86 -26.13 5.17
C ASP A 204 6.43 -24.66 5.24
N GLY A 205 7.23 -23.74 4.67
CA GLY A 205 6.94 -22.31 4.57
C GLY A 205 7.03 -21.54 5.89
N ARG A 206 7.63 -22.13 6.94
CA ARG A 206 7.61 -21.57 8.31
C ARG A 206 8.87 -20.84 8.72
N GLU A 207 10.01 -21.14 8.10
CA GLU A 207 11.30 -20.60 8.50
C GLU A 207 12.05 -20.06 7.28
N VAL A 208 12.63 -18.87 7.40
CA VAL A 208 13.53 -18.33 6.37
C VAL A 208 14.87 -19.06 6.51
N THR A 209 15.23 -19.87 5.51
CA THR A 209 16.45 -20.69 5.50
C THR A 209 17.65 -19.95 4.94
N SER A 210 17.43 -19.04 3.99
CA SER A 210 18.46 -18.12 3.52
C SER A 210 17.88 -16.79 3.08
N TYR A 211 18.72 -15.76 3.19
CA TYR A 211 18.39 -14.37 2.88
C TYR A 211 19.60 -13.73 2.20
N SER A 212 19.44 -13.27 0.97
CA SER A 212 20.48 -12.56 0.23
C SER A 212 19.96 -11.20 -0.23
N GLU A 213 20.80 -10.17 -0.15
CA GLU A 213 20.50 -8.84 -0.69
C GLU A 213 21.57 -8.46 -1.71
N GLN A 214 21.13 -7.96 -2.86
CA GLN A 214 22.01 -7.44 -3.90
C GLN A 214 21.53 -6.06 -4.34
N VAL A 215 22.43 -5.07 -4.33
CA VAL A 215 22.17 -3.77 -4.96
C VAL A 215 22.10 -3.96 -6.47
N VAL A 216 20.95 -3.69 -7.07
CA VAL A 216 20.74 -3.77 -8.52
C VAL A 216 20.81 -2.41 -9.18
N PHE A 217 20.58 -1.33 -8.42
CA PHE A 217 20.70 0.05 -8.90
C PHE A 217 21.05 0.98 -7.74
N GLU A 218 21.93 1.94 -8.00
CA GLU A 218 22.29 2.99 -7.06
C GLU A 218 22.28 4.34 -7.77
N TYR A 219 21.71 5.33 -7.09
CA TYR A 219 21.73 6.72 -7.48
C TYR A 219 22.23 7.55 -6.30
N ARG A 220 23.24 8.40 -6.52
CA ARG A 220 23.71 9.38 -5.54
C ARG A 220 23.76 10.75 -6.20
N GLU A 221 23.19 11.73 -5.52
CA GLU A 221 23.23 13.12 -5.96
C GLU A 221 24.69 13.61 -5.95
N GLY A 222 25.16 14.12 -7.08
CA GLY A 222 26.55 14.54 -7.29
C GLY A 222 27.34 13.64 -8.26
N ASP A 223 26.95 12.38 -8.44
CA ASP A 223 27.61 11.48 -9.39
C ASP A 223 27.34 11.88 -10.85
N ASP A 224 26.23 12.56 -11.12
CA ASP A 224 25.89 13.09 -12.46
C ASP A 224 26.84 14.21 -12.92
N ALA A 225 27.55 14.87 -12.01
CA ALA A 225 28.54 15.91 -12.34
C ALA A 225 29.91 15.33 -12.69
N ALA A 226 30.17 14.08 -12.30
CA ALA A 226 31.39 13.32 -12.61
C ALA A 226 31.08 12.30 -13.70
N GLY A 227 30.72 12.77 -14.89
CA GLY A 227 30.62 11.92 -16.06
C GLY A 227 31.98 11.35 -16.44
N ASP A 228 32.31 10.15 -15.96
CA ASP A 228 32.88 9.06 -16.74
C ASP A 228 33.22 7.85 -15.86
N ALA A 229 32.78 6.67 -16.33
CA ALA A 229 33.30 5.34 -16.05
C ALA A 229 33.81 5.01 -14.63
N SER A 230 33.08 4.12 -13.93
CA SER A 230 33.59 2.79 -13.51
C SER A 230 32.98 2.34 -12.18
N SER A 231 32.60 1.06 -12.17
CA SER A 231 32.37 0.20 -11.02
C SER A 231 31.29 0.62 -10.01
N VAL A 232 30.09 0.07 -10.18
CA VAL A 232 29.33 -0.45 -9.03
C VAL A 232 30.28 -1.41 -8.33
N PRO A 233 30.72 -1.16 -7.08
CA PRO A 233 31.41 -2.19 -6.33
C PRO A 233 30.38 -3.29 -6.08
N SER A 234 30.67 -4.51 -6.52
CA SER A 234 30.02 -5.73 -6.02
C SER A 234 30.37 -5.91 -4.54
N GLY A 235 29.89 -5.01 -3.70
CA GLY A 235 29.90 -5.14 -2.24
C GLY A 235 28.78 -6.10 -1.88
N SER A 236 29.08 -7.39 -1.92
CA SER A 236 28.30 -8.41 -1.21
C SER A 236 28.46 -8.20 0.29
N ALA A 237 27.78 -7.18 0.83
CA ALA A 237 27.45 -7.19 2.24
C ALA A 237 26.29 -8.18 2.40
N SER A 238 26.60 -9.47 2.43
CA SER A 238 25.71 -10.48 2.98
C SER A 238 25.80 -10.38 4.50
N PRO A 239 24.85 -9.78 5.22
CA PRO A 239 24.64 -10.18 6.61
C PRO A 239 24.12 -11.62 6.56
N SER A 240 25.03 -12.59 6.61
CA SER A 240 24.65 -13.97 6.94
C SER A 240 24.23 -13.96 8.41
N LEU A 241 22.94 -13.71 8.63
CA LEU A 241 22.31 -13.95 9.92
C LEU A 241 22.23 -15.47 10.09
N SER A 242 23.31 -16.05 10.64
CA SER A 242 23.28 -17.39 11.23
C SER A 242 22.33 -17.31 12.42
N VAL A 243 21.07 -17.67 12.20
CA VAL A 243 20.15 -17.95 13.29
C VAL A 243 20.62 -19.26 13.92
N ALA A 244 21.50 -19.15 14.91
CA ALA A 244 21.78 -20.26 15.80
C ALA A 244 20.48 -20.60 16.54
N GLY A 245 19.85 -21.70 16.14
CA GLY A 245 18.63 -22.18 16.77
C GLY A 245 18.85 -22.39 18.28
N PRO A 246 17.92 -21.92 19.14
CA PRO A 246 18.01 -22.22 20.56
C PRO A 246 17.73 -23.70 20.77
N ALA A 247 18.73 -24.42 21.28
CA ALA A 247 18.53 -25.71 21.89
C ALA A 247 17.53 -25.57 23.06
N GLY A 248 16.41 -26.28 22.96
CA GLY A 248 15.62 -26.77 24.10
C GLY A 248 15.08 -25.71 25.06
N GLY A 249 13.84 -25.27 24.86
CA GLY A 249 13.10 -24.52 25.87
C GLY A 249 11.61 -24.44 25.57
N VAL A 250 10.86 -25.43 26.02
CA VAL A 250 9.39 -25.43 25.96
C VAL A 250 8.86 -24.28 26.81
N ALA A 251 8.42 -23.20 26.18
CA ALA A 251 7.62 -22.17 26.83
C ALA A 251 6.13 -22.40 26.50
N ARG A 252 5.41 -22.98 27.48
CA ARG A 252 3.95 -22.98 27.54
C ARG A 252 3.46 -21.53 27.65
N VAL A 253 2.56 -21.11 26.78
CA VAL A 253 1.75 -19.90 26.96
C VAL A 253 0.39 -20.32 27.47
N ARG A 254 0.02 -19.78 28.64
CA ARG A 254 -1.35 -19.69 29.15
C ARG A 254 -1.99 -18.42 28.60
#